data_AF-A0A927UA34-F1
#
_entry.id   AF-A0A927UA34-F1
#
_cell.length_a   1.000
_cell.length_b   1.000
_cell.length_c   1.000
_cell.angle_alpha   90.00
_cell.angle_beta   90.00
_cell.angle_gamma   90.00
#
_symmetry.space_group_name_H-M   'P 1'
#
loop_
_entity.id
_entity.type
_entity.pdbx_description
1 polymer ?
#
loop_
_entity_poly.entity_id
_entity_poly.type
_entity_poly.pdbx_seq_one_letter_code
_entity_poly.pdbx_strand_id
1 'polypeptide(L)'
;MGDISSLQREIYRLEDEIRELQKEKEVGEDFIDEVNRGVSHNDEEFDRRYSLATGMGEKRGRATFAEKLMSRMQNNYGQIKRQQIAESANNMLNKAFNRIYEIEDAIANKRQQISNLENEIARIIAAQEEERRRHEACC
;
A
#
# COMPACT_ATOMS: atom_id res chain seq x y z
N MET A 1 -1.70 29.63 30.41
CA MET A 1 -2.38 29.39 29.11
C MET A 1 -1.42 29.08 27.95
N GLY A 2 -0.13 29.44 27.98
CA GLY A 2 0.81 29.19 26.85
C GLY A 2 1.11 27.71 26.55
N ASP A 3 1.14 26.85 27.57
CA ASP A 3 1.52 25.44 27.41
C ASP A 3 0.45 24.63 26.66
N ILE A 4 -0.83 24.78 27.02
CA ILE A 4 -1.95 24.08 26.34
C ILE A 4 -2.01 24.46 24.86
N SER A 5 -1.87 25.75 24.52
CA SER A 5 -1.91 26.19 23.12
C SER A 5 -0.71 25.71 22.30
N SER A 6 0.43 25.40 22.93
CA SER A 6 1.56 24.78 22.24
C SER A 6 1.28 23.30 21.95
N LEU A 7 0.74 22.56 22.93
CA LEU A 7 0.37 21.16 22.79
C LEU A 7 -0.74 20.96 21.75
N GLN A 8 -1.74 21.84 21.73
CA GLN A 8 -2.81 21.81 20.72
C GLN A 8 -2.28 22.04 19.30
N ARG A 9 -1.33 22.97 19.11
CA ARG A 9 -0.70 23.18 17.80
C ARG A 9 0.08 21.96 17.34
N GLU A 10 0.74 21.27 18.26
CA GLU A 10 1.45 20.04 17.96
C GLU A 10 0.48 18.90 17.58
N ILE A 11 -0.66 18.77 18.26
CA ILE A 11 -1.72 17.82 17.87
C ILE A 11 -2.18 18.11 16.44
N TYR A 12 -2.51 19.37 16.10
CA TYR A 12 -2.93 19.73 14.74
C TYR A 12 -1.88 19.39 13.68
N ARG A 13 -0.60 19.62 13.98
CA ARG A 13 0.51 19.23 13.09
C ARG A 13 0.54 17.72 12.87
N LEU A 14 0.42 16.93 13.93
CA LEU A 14 0.40 15.47 13.84
C LEU A 14 -0.84 14.96 13.08
N GLU A 15 -2.00 15.59 13.24
CA GLU A 15 -3.22 15.26 12.50
C GLU A 15 -3.08 15.57 11.00
N ASP A 16 -2.46 16.69 10.62
CA ASP A 16 -2.17 17.03 9.23
C ASP A 16 -1.18 16.01 8.62
N GLU A 17 -0.12 15.64 9.34
CA GLU A 17 0.82 14.61 8.91
C GLU A 17 0.14 13.25 8.72
N ILE A 18 -0.78 12.86 9.61
CA ILE A 18 -1.59 11.64 9.45
C ILE A 18 -2.45 11.72 8.18
N ARG A 19 -3.08 12.87 7.89
CA ARG A 19 -3.90 13.04 6.69
C ARG A 19 -3.08 12.88 5.41
N GLU A 20 -1.87 13.42 5.36
CA GLU A 20 -0.98 13.24 4.20
C GLU A 20 -0.53 11.77 4.05
N LEU A 21 -0.20 11.10 5.16
CA LEU A 21 0.13 9.67 5.16
C LEU A 21 -1.07 8.80 4.69
N GLN A 22 -2.29 9.16 5.07
CA GLN A 22 -3.50 8.45 4.61
C GLN A 22 -3.69 8.58 3.09
N LYS A 23 -3.47 9.76 2.52
CA LYS A 23 -3.50 9.94 1.05
C LYS A 23 -2.42 9.11 0.35
N GLU A 24 -1.21 9.09 0.89
CA GLU A 24 -0.13 8.26 0.33
C GLU A 24 -0.49 6.77 0.38
N LYS A 25 -1.11 6.32 1.47
CA LYS A 25 -1.63 4.95 1.59
C LYS A 25 -2.67 4.63 0.52
N GLU A 26 -3.66 5.50 0.32
CA GLU A 26 -4.70 5.33 -0.71
C GLU A 26 -4.07 5.19 -2.11
N VAL A 27 -3.08 6.03 -2.44
CA VAL A 27 -2.34 5.92 -3.70
C VAL A 27 -1.60 4.58 -3.82
N GLY A 28 -1.04 4.07 -2.72
CA GLY A 28 -0.40 2.75 -2.68
C GLY A 28 -1.39 1.60 -2.91
N GLU A 29 -2.58 1.69 -2.34
CA GLU A 29 -3.67 0.71 -2.52
C GLU A 29 -4.17 0.72 -3.97
N ASP A 30 -4.38 1.90 -4.56
CA ASP A 30 -4.76 2.06 -5.97
C ASP A 30 -3.70 1.46 -6.91
N PHE A 31 -2.42 1.68 -6.62
CA PHE A 31 -1.31 1.10 -7.39
C PHE A 31 -1.31 -0.44 -7.34
N ILE A 32 -1.57 -1.03 -6.18
CA ILE A 32 -1.68 -2.49 -6.03
C ILE A 32 -2.80 -3.04 -6.90
N ASP A 33 -3.96 -2.38 -6.88
CA ASP A 33 -5.11 -2.76 -7.70
C ASP A 33 -4.80 -2.65 -9.20
N GLU A 34 -4.13 -1.58 -9.63
CA GLU A 34 -3.70 -1.41 -11.02
C GLU A 34 -2.74 -2.51 -11.47
N VAL A 35 -1.71 -2.81 -10.67
CA VAL A 35 -0.75 -3.87 -10.97
C VAL A 35 -1.44 -5.23 -11.05
N ASN A 36 -2.34 -5.55 -10.12
CA ASN A 36 -3.09 -6.80 -10.12
C ASN A 36 -3.96 -6.95 -11.38
N ARG A 37 -4.69 -5.89 -11.77
CA ARG A 37 -5.47 -5.89 -13.02
C ARG A 37 -4.57 -6.08 -14.24
N GLY A 38 -3.40 -5.45 -14.26
CA GLY A 38 -2.41 -5.61 -15.32
C GLY A 38 -1.87 -7.04 -15.42
N VAL A 39 -1.60 -7.70 -14.29
CA VAL A 39 -1.19 -9.11 -14.24
C VAL A 39 -2.29 -10.01 -14.77
N SER A 40 -3.53 -9.85 -14.31
CA SER A 40 -4.67 -10.65 -14.80
C SER A 40 -4.89 -10.47 -16.31
N HIS A 41 -4.82 -9.24 -16.81
CA HIS A 41 -4.92 -8.98 -18.25
C HIS A 41 -3.80 -9.67 -19.04
N ASN A 42 -2.57 -9.61 -18.54
CA ASN A 42 -1.44 -10.29 -19.18
C ASN A 42 -1.62 -11.80 -19.18
N ASP A 43 -2.10 -12.40 -18.08
CA ASP A 43 -2.39 -13.83 -18.00
C ASP A 43 -3.44 -14.26 -19.04
N GLU A 44 -4.53 -13.50 -19.17
CA GLU A 44 -5.56 -13.75 -20.20
C GLU A 44 -5.01 -13.62 -21.63
N GLU A 45 -4.15 -12.64 -21.88
CA GLU A 45 -3.49 -12.45 -23.18
C GLU A 45 -2.51 -13.59 -23.49
N PHE A 46 -1.77 -14.07 -22.49
CA PHE A 46 -0.91 -15.25 -22.64
C PHE A 46 -1.73 -16.48 -22.98
N ASP A 47 -2.83 -16.74 -22.25
CA ASP A 47 -3.69 -17.89 -22.48
C ASP A 47 -4.40 -17.83 -23.84
N ARG A 48 -4.81 -16.63 -24.29
CA ARG A 48 -5.34 -16.40 -25.64
C ARG A 48 -4.31 -16.72 -26.72
N ARG A 49 -3.08 -16.21 -26.60
CA ARG A 49 -1.99 -16.48 -27.57
C ARG A 49 -1.61 -17.95 -27.59
N TYR A 50 -1.58 -18.60 -26.42
CA TYR A 50 -1.30 -20.02 -26.30
C TYR A 50 -2.39 -20.88 -26.94
N SER A 51 -3.66 -20.54 -26.70
CA SER A 51 -4.83 -21.24 -27.28
C SER A 51 -4.87 -21.11 -28.81
N LEU A 52 -4.50 -19.95 -29.35
CA LEU A 52 -4.31 -19.77 -30.80
C LEU A 52 -3.16 -20.64 -31.34
N ALA A 53 -2.06 -20.75 -30.60
CA ALA A 53 -0.92 -21.59 -30.98
C ALA A 53 -1.24 -23.09 -30.95
N THR A 54 -2.01 -23.57 -29.95
CA THR A 54 -2.48 -24.97 -29.88
C THR A 54 -3.55 -25.28 -30.92
N GLY A 55 -4.48 -24.36 -31.21
CA GLY A 55 -5.45 -24.51 -32.30
C GLY A 55 -4.80 -24.60 -33.69
N MET A 56 -3.64 -23.95 -33.89
CA MET A 56 -2.79 -24.21 -35.06
C MET A 56 -2.09 -25.58 -34.96
N GLY A 57 -1.69 -26.01 -33.77
CA GLY A 57 -1.08 -27.31 -33.46
C GLY A 57 -1.96 -28.54 -33.74
N GLU A 58 -3.27 -28.46 -33.52
CA GLU A 58 -4.19 -29.58 -33.82
C GLU A 58 -4.38 -29.80 -35.33
N LYS A 59 -4.21 -28.74 -36.15
CA LYS A 59 -4.13 -28.87 -37.62
C LYS A 59 -2.77 -29.41 -38.10
N ARG A 60 -1.79 -29.57 -37.21
CA ARG A 60 -0.39 -29.94 -37.51
C ARG A 60 -0.06 -31.43 -37.41
N GLY A 61 -1.04 -32.33 -37.43
CA GLY A 61 -0.78 -33.77 -37.64
C GLY A 61 0.09 -34.08 -38.88
N ARG A 62 0.19 -33.13 -39.82
CA ARG A 62 1.04 -33.17 -41.03
C ARG A 62 2.23 -32.21 -41.02
N ALA A 63 2.55 -31.59 -39.88
CA ALA A 63 3.58 -30.57 -39.80
C ALA A 63 5.00 -31.13 -39.81
N THR A 64 5.87 -30.39 -40.49
CA THR A 64 7.31 -30.64 -40.58
C THR A 64 7.99 -30.53 -39.21
N PHE A 65 9.18 -31.11 -39.10
CA PHE A 65 10.00 -30.99 -37.89
C PHE A 65 10.28 -29.53 -37.51
N ALA A 66 10.54 -28.66 -38.50
CA ALA A 66 10.78 -27.23 -38.30
C ALA A 66 9.57 -26.53 -37.66
N GLU A 67 8.35 -26.87 -38.08
CA GLU A 67 7.12 -26.31 -37.50
C GLU A 67 6.90 -26.78 -36.06
N LYS A 68 7.22 -28.04 -35.74
CA LYS A 68 7.18 -28.57 -34.37
C LYS A 68 8.23 -27.89 -33.49
N LEU A 69 9.44 -27.65 -34.01
CA LEU A 69 10.51 -26.96 -33.30
C LEU A 69 10.15 -25.49 -33.04
N MET A 70 9.63 -24.77 -34.04
CA MET A 70 9.15 -23.39 -33.87
C MET A 70 8.04 -23.31 -32.81
N SER A 71 7.11 -24.25 -32.81
CA SER A 71 6.05 -24.30 -31.78
C SER A 71 6.62 -24.46 -30.37
N ARG A 72 7.61 -25.35 -30.18
CA ARG A 72 8.27 -25.53 -28.88
C ARG A 72 9.05 -24.29 -28.45
N MET A 73 9.73 -23.62 -29.39
CA MET A 73 10.44 -22.37 -29.10
C MET A 73 9.49 -21.25 -28.69
N GLN A 74 8.36 -21.09 -29.39
CA GLN A 74 7.32 -20.11 -29.03
C GLN A 74 6.72 -20.38 -27.65
N ASN A 75 6.45 -21.65 -27.33
CA ASN A 75 5.95 -22.08 -26.02
C ASN A 75 6.93 -21.71 -24.89
N ASN A 76 8.22 -22.07 -25.05
CA ASN A 76 9.24 -21.73 -24.07
C ASN A 76 9.41 -20.21 -23.92
N TYR A 77 9.39 -19.47 -25.03
CA TYR A 77 9.48 -18.00 -24.98
C TYR A 77 8.30 -17.38 -24.23
N GLY A 78 7.07 -17.85 -24.46
CA GLY A 78 5.88 -17.41 -23.75
C GLY A 78 5.93 -17.69 -22.26
N GLN A 79 6.37 -18.88 -21.85
CA GLN A 79 6.52 -19.25 -20.44
C GLN A 79 7.57 -18.39 -19.73
N ILE A 80 8.74 -18.19 -20.34
CA ILE A 80 9.79 -17.32 -19.80
C ILE A 80 9.27 -15.89 -19.63
N LYS A 81 8.55 -15.36 -20.62
CA LYS A 81 8.00 -14.00 -20.53
C LYS A 81 6.92 -13.85 -19.47
N ARG A 82 6.04 -14.84 -19.33
CA ARG A 82 5.01 -14.86 -18.27
C ARG A 82 5.64 -14.85 -16.87
N GLN A 83 6.68 -15.66 -16.66
CA GLN A 83 7.44 -15.68 -15.40
C GLN A 83 8.11 -14.33 -15.12
N GLN A 84 8.80 -13.74 -16.10
CA GLN A 84 9.45 -12.44 -15.94
C GLN A 84 8.46 -11.33 -15.56
N ILE A 85 7.27 -11.32 -16.16
CA ILE A 85 6.22 -10.35 -15.83
C ILE A 85 5.69 -10.58 -14.41
N ALA A 86 5.44 -11.84 -14.04
CA ALA A 86 4.98 -12.19 -12.69
C ALA A 86 6.01 -11.83 -11.61
N GLU A 87 7.29 -12.11 -11.83
CA GLU A 87 8.38 -11.72 -10.93
C GLU A 87 8.47 -10.19 -10.78
N SER A 88 8.38 -9.46 -11.90
CA SER A 88 8.42 -8.00 -11.87
C SER A 88 7.21 -7.42 -11.14
N ALA A 89 6.02 -7.97 -11.35
CA ALA A 89 4.81 -7.55 -10.65
C ALA A 89 4.91 -7.83 -9.15
N ASN A 90 5.35 -9.02 -8.76
CA ASN A 90 5.58 -9.36 -7.35
C ASN A 90 6.57 -8.41 -6.67
N ASN A 91 7.65 -8.03 -7.35
CA ASN A 91 8.61 -7.06 -6.81
C ASN A 91 7.98 -5.68 -6.60
N MET A 92 7.09 -5.24 -7.51
CA MET A 92 6.36 -3.97 -7.37
C MET A 92 5.34 -4.04 -6.23
N LEU A 93 4.55 -5.11 -6.17
CA LEU A 93 3.55 -5.34 -5.12
C LEU A 93 4.20 -5.41 -3.74
N ASN A 94 5.30 -6.17 -3.59
CA ASN A 94 6.02 -6.26 -2.32
C ASN A 94 6.51 -4.90 -1.83
N LYS A 95 7.01 -4.04 -2.73
CA LYS A 95 7.42 -2.68 -2.36
C LYS A 95 6.23 -1.82 -1.93
N ALA A 96 5.11 -1.91 -2.63
CA ALA A 96 3.89 -1.19 -2.29
C ALA A 96 3.32 -1.64 -0.93
N PHE A 97 3.22 -2.96 -0.69
CA PHE A 97 2.77 -3.50 0.60
C PHE A 97 3.69 -3.10 1.75
N ASN A 98 5.01 -3.17 1.57
CA ASN A 98 5.97 -2.73 2.59
C ASN A 98 5.79 -1.24 2.89
N ARG A 99 5.60 -0.40 1.86
CA ARG A 99 5.38 1.03 2.05
C ARG A 99 4.08 1.32 2.80
N ILE A 100 2.99 0.63 2.48
CA ILE A 100 1.72 0.74 3.21
C ILE A 100 1.92 0.35 4.68
N TYR A 101 2.63 -0.74 4.95
CA TYR A 101 2.92 -1.17 6.31
C TYR A 101 3.70 -0.12 7.11
N GLU A 102 4.74 0.47 6.51
CA GLU A 102 5.50 1.58 7.11
C GLU A 102 4.62 2.80 7.40
N ILE A 103 3.70 3.13 6.49
CA ILE A 103 2.75 4.23 6.66
C ILE A 103 1.79 3.93 7.82
N GLU A 104 1.27 2.70 7.92
CA GLU A 104 0.38 2.29 9.00
C GLU A 104 1.05 2.38 10.37
N ASP A 105 2.30 1.93 10.48
CA ASP A 105 3.10 2.06 11.70
C ASP A 105 3.34 3.54 12.06
N ALA A 106 3.69 4.37 11.07
CA ALA A 106 3.88 5.81 11.28
C ALA A 106 2.60 6.49 11.76
N ILE A 107 1.44 6.14 11.19
CA ILE A 107 0.12 6.66 11.63
C ILE A 107 -0.17 6.21 13.07
N ALA A 108 0.06 4.94 13.40
CA ALA A 108 -0.16 4.41 14.75
C ALA A 108 0.70 5.15 15.79
N ASN A 109 1.98 5.35 15.48
CA ASN A 109 2.91 6.09 16.33
C ASN A 109 2.47 7.55 16.55
N LYS A 110 2.02 8.24 15.49
CA LYS A 110 1.51 9.62 15.61
C LYS A 110 0.21 9.70 16.43
N ARG A 111 -0.70 8.74 16.26
CA ARG A 111 -1.92 8.65 17.08
C ARG A 111 -1.60 8.44 18.57
N GLN A 112 -0.59 7.64 18.87
CA GLN A 112 -0.12 7.47 20.25
C GLN A 112 0.45 8.79 20.81
N GLN A 113 1.20 9.54 20.01
CA GLN A 113 1.71 10.86 20.41
C GLN A 113 0.58 11.85 20.69
N ILE A 114 -0.44 11.91 19.82
CA ILE A 114 -1.64 12.72 20.04
C ILE A 114 -2.30 12.35 21.37
N SER A 115 -2.52 11.06 21.62
CA SER A 115 -3.12 10.61 22.89
C SER A 115 -2.30 11.02 24.12
N ASN A 116 -0.96 10.98 24.03
CA ASN A 116 -0.09 11.44 25.12
C ASN A 116 -0.23 12.95 25.35
N LEU A 117 -0.29 13.75 24.28
CA LEU A 117 -0.47 15.20 24.37
C LEU A 117 -1.84 15.58 24.93
N GLU A 118 -2.90 14.88 24.53
CA GLU A 118 -4.26 15.06 25.08
C GLU A 118 -4.30 14.77 26.59
N ASN A 119 -3.64 13.69 27.02
CA ASN A 119 -3.51 13.35 28.44
C ASN A 119 -2.75 14.44 29.23
N GLU A 120 -1.71 15.03 28.63
CA GLU A 120 -0.96 16.11 29.24
C GLU A 120 -1.80 17.39 29.37
N ILE A 121 -2.55 17.77 28.32
CA ILE A 121 -3.50 18.88 28.37
C ILE A 121 -4.51 18.67 29.49
N ALA A 122 -5.09 17.47 29.61
CA ALA A 122 -6.06 17.14 30.66
C ALA A 122 -5.46 17.30 32.08
N ARG A 123 -4.20 16.89 32.28
CA ARG A 123 -3.49 17.07 33.55
C ARG A 123 -3.27 18.54 33.88
N ILE A 124 -2.88 19.36 32.89
CA ILE A 124 -2.67 20.80 33.09
C ILE A 124 -3.99 21.48 33.47
N ILE A 125 -5.09 21.14 32.79
CA ILE A 125 -6.42 21.69 33.08
C ILE A 125 -6.85 21.33 34.50
N ALA A 126 -6.72 20.06 34.89
CA ALA A 126 -7.09 19.62 36.23
C ALA A 126 -6.29 20.31 37.35
N ALA A 127 -4.97 20.51 37.13
CA ALA A 127 -4.12 21.22 38.08
C ALA A 127 -4.53 22.70 38.23
N GLN A 128 -4.81 23.39 37.12
CA GLN A 128 -5.28 24.78 37.13
C GLN A 128 -6.63 24.92 37.84
N GLU A 129 -7.54 23.97 37.66
CA GLU A 129 -8.85 23.99 38.31
C GLU A 129 -8.75 23.78 39.82
N GLU A 130 -7.90 22.85 40.26
CA GLU A 130 -7.62 22.61 41.68
C GLU A 130 -6.98 23.83 42.36
N GLU A 131 -6.00 24.49 41.73
CA GLU A 131 -5.43 25.75 42.24
C GLU A 131 -6.50 26.84 42.37
N ARG A 132 -7.39 26.95 41.39
CA ARG A 132 -8.48 27.93 41.41
C ARG A 132 -9.45 27.68 42.55
N ARG A 133 -9.84 26.42 42.79
CA ARG A 133 -10.70 26.02 43.92
C ARG A 133 -10.05 26.34 45.27
N ARG A 134 -8.74 26.11 45.41
CA ARG A 134 -7.99 26.46 46.63
C ARG A 134 -7.98 27.97 46.88
N HIS A 135 -7.80 28.75 45.82
CA HIS A 135 -7.81 30.21 45.93
C HIS A 135 -9.22 30.75 46.27
N GLU A 136 -10.27 30.17 45.69
CA GLU A 136 -11.67 30.50 45.99
C GLU A 136 -12.08 30.08 47.43
N ALA A 137 -11.51 29.00 47.97
CA ALA A 137 -11.78 28.54 49.34
C ALA A 137 -11.00 29.30 50.43
N CYS A 138 -9.98 30.08 50.05
CA CYS A 138 -9.11 30.83 50.96
C CYS A 138 -9.44 32.33 51.03
N CYS A 139 -10.39 32.79 50.21
CA CYS A 139 -10.99 34.13 50.24
C CYS A 139 -12.39 34.09 50.84
#